data_AF-A0A7J9WWG2-F1
#
_entry.id   AF-A0A7J9WWG2-F1
#
_cell.length_a   1.000
_cell.length_b   1.000
_cell.length_c   1.000
_cell.angle_alpha   90.00
_cell.angle_beta   90.00
_cell.angle_gamma   90.00
#
_symmetry.space_group_name_H-M   'P 1'
#
loop_
_entity.id
_entity.type
_entity.pdbx_description
1 polymer ?
#
loop_
_entity_poly.entity_id
_entity_poly.type
_entity_poly.pdbx_seq_one_letter_code
_entity_poly.pdbx_strand_id
1 'polypeptide(L)'
;MDDRPNDDRTFDERFDEWSSCVGPARLLLLHPLRSELSAESPFDIERIRWAMEPLTWLIERAAVSGIPADELGTSREFTAIGNARFGWNPQPETLDGERRFSEIDALHFLARDIGAIERAGGRDTITWAGRVLLGDPLRLWRVAARTPTSTGGFFAAQCELVFASLLQQVDLDEDEAGNRLGRAVIEAAGGEDYLDRVDETGVPRGEAVVQLVTIGMQMTRTLGTALRMFDEAHRPAEARPWLNDVGRATAIESLRASLEAGEFVPTLGPPLEGAWN
;
A
#
# COMPACT_ATOMS: atom_id res chain seq x y z
N MET A 1 7.89 15.68 23.89
CA MET A 1 8.29 14.69 24.90
C MET A 1 7.69 13.41 24.38
N ASP A 2 8.51 12.59 23.70
CA ASP A 2 8.08 11.37 23.01
C ASP A 2 8.01 10.28 24.08
N ASP A 3 6.80 10.02 24.58
CA ASP A 3 6.52 9.09 25.68
C ASP A 3 6.34 7.67 25.13
N ARG A 4 7.25 7.25 24.24
CA ARG A 4 7.31 5.85 23.85
C ARG A 4 8.00 5.10 24.98
N PRO A 5 7.38 4.06 25.54
CA PRO A 5 8.08 3.18 26.47
C PRO A 5 9.38 2.70 25.81
N ASN A 6 10.48 2.75 26.56
CA ASN A 6 11.78 2.29 26.08
C ASN A 6 11.66 0.78 25.80
N ASP A 7 11.49 0.44 24.53
CA ASP A 7 11.37 -0.94 24.08
C ASP A 7 12.77 -1.55 24.02
N ASP A 8 13.16 -2.24 25.10
CA ASP A 8 14.47 -2.88 25.24
C ASP A 8 14.59 -4.19 24.41
N ARG A 9 13.54 -4.59 23.68
CA ARG A 9 13.54 -5.82 22.86
C ARG A 9 14.52 -5.72 21.69
N THR A 10 15.22 -6.81 21.43
CA THR A 10 16.06 -6.98 20.23
C THR A 10 15.21 -6.98 18.95
N PHE A 11 15.84 -6.86 17.78
CA PHE A 11 15.13 -7.04 16.51
C PHE A 11 14.44 -8.42 16.43
N ASP A 12 15.14 -9.48 16.84
CA ASP A 12 14.62 -10.85 16.76
C ASP A 12 13.40 -11.06 17.65
N GLU A 13 13.42 -10.55 18.88
CA GLU A 13 12.27 -10.62 19.79
C GLU A 13 11.06 -9.87 19.25
N ARG A 14 11.26 -8.65 18.72
CA ARG A 14 10.17 -7.87 18.10
C ARG A 14 9.62 -8.57 16.86
N PHE A 15 10.50 -9.14 16.04
CA PHE A 15 10.10 -9.85 14.84
C PHE A 15 9.30 -11.12 15.16
N ASP A 16 9.73 -11.90 16.16
CA ASP A 16 9.05 -13.13 16.58
C ASP A 16 7.64 -12.83 17.09
N GLU A 17 7.51 -11.79 17.91
CA GLU A 17 6.22 -11.34 18.42
C GLU A 17 5.33 -10.85 17.27
N TRP A 18 5.80 -9.87 16.49
CA TRP A 18 5.05 -9.30 15.37
C TRP A 18 4.60 -10.34 14.35
N SER A 19 5.50 -11.22 13.90
CA SER A 19 5.19 -12.22 12.88
C SER A 19 4.22 -13.32 13.36
N SER A 20 4.12 -13.54 14.67
CA SER A 20 3.23 -14.56 15.25
C SER A 20 1.89 -14.02 15.78
N CYS A 21 1.70 -12.69 15.86
CA CYS A 21 0.51 -12.09 16.46
C CYS A 21 -0.82 -12.49 15.81
N VAL A 22 -0.86 -12.89 14.54
CA VAL A 22 -2.15 -13.06 13.83
C VAL A 22 -2.15 -14.22 12.82
N GLY A 23 -2.26 -15.43 13.36
CA GLY A 23 -2.47 -16.65 12.59
C GLY A 23 -1.19 -17.23 11.96
N PRO A 24 -1.21 -18.53 11.62
CA PRO A 24 -0.03 -19.22 11.08
C PRO A 24 0.37 -18.71 9.68
N ALA A 25 -0.57 -18.16 8.89
CA ALA A 25 -0.26 -17.71 7.54
C ALA A 25 0.65 -16.47 7.52
N ARG A 26 0.45 -15.54 8.47
CA ARG A 26 1.32 -14.36 8.64
C ARG A 26 2.76 -14.79 8.97
N LEU A 27 2.92 -15.74 9.90
CA LEU A 27 4.23 -16.29 10.24
C LEU A 27 4.89 -16.95 9.02
N LEU A 28 4.16 -17.76 8.25
CA LEU A 28 4.68 -18.45 7.07
C LEU A 28 5.17 -17.46 5.99
N LEU A 29 4.48 -16.33 5.82
CA LEU A 29 4.85 -15.31 4.84
C LEU A 29 5.97 -14.40 5.34
N LEU A 30 5.99 -14.01 6.61
CA LEU A 30 6.97 -13.04 7.11
C LEU A 30 8.29 -13.69 7.51
N HIS A 31 8.27 -14.89 8.10
CA HIS A 31 9.46 -15.55 8.63
C HIS A 31 10.62 -15.69 7.62
N PRO A 32 10.38 -16.04 6.33
CA PRO A 32 11.44 -16.09 5.32
C PRO A 32 12.14 -14.75 5.06
N LEU A 33 11.49 -13.63 5.37
CA LEU A 33 11.99 -12.27 5.12
C LEU A 33 12.83 -11.71 6.26
N ARG A 34 13.01 -12.44 7.37
CA ARG A 34 13.71 -11.94 8.58
C ARG A 34 15.06 -11.29 8.29
N SER A 35 15.92 -11.99 7.55
CA SER A 35 17.28 -11.50 7.26
C SER A 35 17.25 -10.21 6.43
N GLU A 36 16.37 -10.15 5.44
CA GLU A 36 16.18 -8.97 4.59
C GLU A 36 15.60 -7.78 5.37
N LEU A 37 14.65 -8.02 6.28
CA LEU A 37 14.12 -6.97 7.16
C LEU A 37 15.15 -6.46 8.18
N SER A 38 16.10 -7.29 8.61
CA SER A 38 17.17 -6.88 9.54
C SER A 38 18.32 -6.11 8.87
N ALA A 39 18.52 -6.30 7.56
CA ALA A 39 19.66 -5.74 6.84
C ALA A 39 19.50 -4.24 6.54
N GLU A 40 20.56 -3.45 6.52
CA GLU A 40 20.44 -2.08 5.99
C GLU A 40 20.22 -2.14 4.47
N SER A 41 19.19 -1.48 3.95
CA SER A 41 18.90 -1.49 2.51
C SER A 41 19.66 -0.33 1.86
N PRO A 42 20.60 -0.59 0.92
CA PRO A 42 21.24 0.49 0.19
C PRO A 42 20.22 1.13 -0.77
N PHE A 43 20.13 2.46 -0.72
CA PHE A 43 19.19 3.23 -1.53
C PHE A 43 19.92 3.94 -2.65
N ASP A 44 19.60 3.62 -3.91
CA ASP A 44 19.99 4.44 -5.05
C ASP A 44 19.06 5.65 -5.11
N ILE A 45 19.59 6.83 -4.79
CA ILE A 45 18.83 8.08 -4.72
C ILE A 45 18.24 8.48 -6.07
N GLU A 46 18.89 8.17 -7.19
CA GLU A 46 18.39 8.52 -8.52
C GLU A 46 17.22 7.63 -8.91
N ARG A 47 17.29 6.33 -8.55
CA ARG A 47 16.17 5.41 -8.69
C ARG A 47 14.98 5.82 -7.82
N ILE A 48 15.23 6.28 -6.60
CA ILE A 48 14.18 6.84 -5.72
C ILE A 48 13.55 8.07 -6.34
N ARG A 49 14.34 9.03 -6.85
CA ARG A 49 13.81 10.24 -7.51
C ARG A 49 12.93 9.86 -8.70
N TRP A 50 13.35 8.89 -9.50
CA TRP A 50 12.57 8.39 -10.63
C TRP A 50 11.25 7.76 -10.17
N ALA A 51 11.25 6.93 -9.14
CA ALA A 51 10.04 6.30 -8.62
C ALA A 51 9.08 7.32 -7.98
N MET A 52 9.61 8.34 -7.30
CA MET A 52 8.85 9.39 -6.64
C MET A 52 8.46 10.56 -7.56
N GLU A 53 8.90 10.57 -8.82
CA GLU A 53 8.56 11.62 -9.78
C GLU A 53 7.04 11.85 -9.86
N PRO A 54 6.18 10.82 -9.89
CA PRO A 54 4.74 11.05 -10.03
C PRO A 54 4.10 11.68 -8.79
N LEU A 55 4.53 11.27 -7.60
CA LEU A 55 4.08 11.86 -6.34
C LEU A 55 4.59 13.30 -6.19
N THR A 56 5.86 13.54 -6.52
CA THR A 56 6.48 14.88 -6.56
C THR A 56 5.68 15.81 -7.46
N TRP A 57 5.39 15.38 -8.70
CA TRP A 57 4.60 16.15 -9.65
C TRP A 57 3.21 16.50 -9.12
N LEU A 58 2.52 15.55 -8.47
CA LEU A 58 1.18 15.80 -7.90
C LEU A 58 1.26 16.87 -6.80
N ILE A 59 2.23 16.77 -5.89
CA ILE A 59 2.41 17.72 -4.79
C ILE A 59 2.80 19.12 -5.33
N GLU A 60 3.65 19.19 -6.35
CA GLU A 60 3.98 20.43 -7.05
C GLU A 60 2.76 21.08 -7.72
N ARG A 61 1.86 20.27 -8.33
CA ARG A 61 0.59 20.77 -8.89
C ARG A 61 -0.30 21.38 -7.81
N ALA A 62 -0.37 20.74 -6.64
CA ALA A 62 -1.11 21.28 -5.50
C ALA A 62 -0.51 22.61 -4.98
N ALA A 63 0.81 22.81 -5.13
CA ALA A 63 1.48 24.04 -4.74
C ALA A 63 1.19 25.23 -5.67
N VAL A 64 1.10 24.98 -6.99
CA VAL A 64 0.98 26.05 -7.99
C VAL A 64 -0.46 26.55 -8.12
N SER A 65 -1.42 25.63 -8.29
CA SER A 65 -2.80 25.98 -8.66
C SER A 65 -3.86 25.37 -7.75
N GLY A 66 -3.44 24.52 -6.80
CA GLY A 66 -4.33 23.57 -6.14
C GLY A 66 -4.88 22.53 -7.13
N ILE A 67 -5.16 21.33 -6.62
CA ILE A 67 -5.80 20.26 -7.41
C ILE A 67 -7.32 20.43 -7.27
N PRO A 68 -8.07 20.54 -8.37
CA PRO A 68 -9.52 20.46 -8.32
C PRO A 68 -9.93 19.07 -7.83
N ALA A 69 -10.61 19.03 -6.70
CA ALA A 69 -11.16 17.79 -6.18
C ALA A 69 -12.65 17.72 -6.53
N ASP A 70 -13.08 16.58 -7.06
CA ASP A 70 -14.48 16.18 -7.10
C ASP A 70 -14.82 15.32 -5.88
N GLU A 71 -16.03 14.76 -5.85
CA GLU A 71 -16.49 13.86 -4.78
C GLU A 71 -15.59 12.60 -4.64
N LEU A 72 -14.86 12.23 -5.70
CA LEU A 72 -13.98 11.06 -5.77
C LEU A 72 -12.51 11.41 -5.48
N GLY A 73 -12.21 12.66 -5.11
CA GLY A 73 -10.87 13.10 -4.68
C GLY A 73 -10.07 13.82 -5.76
N THR A 74 -10.18 13.44 -7.04
CA THR A 74 -9.51 14.13 -8.16
C THR A 74 -10.40 14.22 -9.40
N SER A 75 -10.41 15.38 -10.07
CA SER A 75 -11.20 15.53 -11.30
C SER A 75 -10.74 14.60 -12.44
N ARG A 76 -11.67 14.14 -13.28
CA ARG A 76 -11.37 13.33 -14.48
C ARG A 76 -10.34 13.98 -15.40
N GLU A 77 -10.43 15.30 -15.55
CA GLU A 77 -9.50 16.09 -16.37
C GLU A 77 -8.07 16.05 -15.82
N PHE A 78 -7.92 16.20 -14.49
CA PHE A 78 -6.62 16.12 -13.84
C PHE A 78 -6.02 14.71 -13.95
N THR A 79 -6.86 13.69 -13.76
CA THR A 79 -6.48 12.28 -13.94
C THR A 79 -5.96 12.01 -15.34
N ALA A 80 -6.65 12.51 -16.38
CA ALA A 80 -6.21 12.35 -17.77
C ALA A 80 -4.85 12.99 -18.05
N ILE A 81 -4.56 14.17 -17.47
CA ILE A 81 -3.26 14.84 -17.59
C ILE A 81 -2.15 13.99 -16.97
N GLY A 82 -2.40 13.43 -15.78
CA GLY A 82 -1.44 12.59 -15.07
C GLY A 82 -1.16 11.29 -15.82
N ASN A 83 -2.21 10.59 -16.26
CA ASN A 83 -2.09 9.36 -17.04
C ASN A 83 -1.30 9.58 -18.34
N ALA A 84 -1.60 10.67 -19.07
CA ALA A 84 -0.87 11.03 -20.27
C ALA A 84 0.61 11.34 -20.00
N ARG A 85 0.92 11.98 -18.85
CA ARG A 85 2.30 12.31 -18.47
C ARG A 85 3.13 11.06 -18.17
N PHE A 86 2.55 10.10 -17.44
CA PHE A 86 3.30 8.95 -16.94
C PHE A 86 3.09 7.66 -17.76
N GLY A 87 2.31 7.73 -18.84
CA GLY A 87 2.06 6.59 -19.73
C GLY A 87 1.16 5.52 -19.10
N TRP A 88 0.41 5.86 -18.05
CA TRP A 88 -0.59 4.95 -17.48
C TRP A 88 -1.79 4.86 -18.39
N ASN A 89 -2.38 3.67 -18.45
CA ASN A 89 -3.53 3.46 -19.30
C ASN A 89 -4.70 4.29 -18.75
N PRO A 90 -5.23 5.27 -19.52
CA PRO A 90 -6.36 6.08 -19.06
C PRO A 90 -7.64 5.26 -18.81
N GLN A 91 -7.68 3.99 -19.22
CA GLN A 91 -8.78 3.05 -18.97
C GLN A 91 -8.29 1.60 -18.79
N PRO A 92 -8.19 1.06 -17.56
CA PRO A 92 -8.18 -0.37 -17.35
C PRO A 92 -9.63 -0.86 -17.23
N GLU A 93 -10.09 -1.56 -18.28
CA GLU A 93 -11.28 -2.44 -18.33
C GLU A 93 -12.46 -2.03 -17.43
N THR A 94 -13.37 -1.24 -17.99
CA THR A 94 -14.70 -1.06 -17.41
C THR A 94 -15.42 -2.41 -17.40
N LEU A 95 -15.69 -2.98 -16.22
CA LEU A 95 -16.65 -4.08 -16.16
C LEU A 95 -18.10 -3.57 -16.30
N ASP A 96 -18.42 -2.30 -16.00
CA ASP A 96 -19.79 -1.75 -16.17
C ASP A 96 -19.86 -0.20 -16.35
N GLY A 97 -18.80 0.44 -16.84
CA GLY A 97 -18.79 1.90 -17.10
C GLY A 97 -18.52 2.79 -15.88
N GLU A 98 -18.28 2.20 -14.71
CA GLU A 98 -17.87 2.91 -13.48
C GLU A 98 -16.37 3.28 -13.51
N ARG A 99 -16.02 4.46 -12.99
CA ARG A 99 -14.63 4.93 -12.86
C ARG A 99 -13.92 4.07 -11.81
N ARG A 100 -12.99 3.22 -12.24
CA ARG A 100 -12.10 2.50 -11.33
C ARG A 100 -11.08 3.43 -10.67
N PHE A 101 -10.62 3.01 -9.50
CA PHE A 101 -9.50 3.60 -8.76
C PHE A 101 -8.23 3.64 -9.63
N SER A 102 -7.78 4.83 -9.99
CA SER A 102 -6.64 5.06 -10.88
C SER A 102 -5.33 5.29 -10.12
N GLU A 103 -4.19 5.24 -10.83
CA GLU A 103 -2.87 5.60 -10.29
C GLU A 103 -2.85 7.03 -9.73
N ILE A 104 -3.60 7.96 -10.34
CA ILE A 104 -3.72 9.33 -9.85
C ILE A 104 -4.52 9.39 -8.56
N ASP A 105 -5.59 8.60 -8.44
CA ASP A 105 -6.34 8.49 -7.20
C ASP A 105 -5.44 7.94 -6.09
N ALA A 106 -4.68 6.86 -6.37
CA ALA A 106 -3.72 6.29 -5.42
C ALA A 106 -2.68 7.30 -4.93
N LEU A 107 -2.10 8.11 -5.83
CA LEU A 107 -1.13 9.14 -5.46
C LEU A 107 -1.78 10.28 -4.68
N HIS A 108 -3.02 10.63 -5.00
CA HIS A 108 -3.75 11.66 -4.29
C HIS A 108 -4.09 11.24 -2.87
N PHE A 109 -4.62 10.01 -2.68
CA PHE A 109 -4.83 9.42 -1.35
C PHE A 109 -3.52 9.38 -0.56
N LEU A 110 -2.45 8.87 -1.16
CA LEU A 110 -1.14 8.84 -0.51
C LEU A 110 -0.67 10.25 -0.12
N ALA A 111 -0.80 11.24 -1.01
CA ALA A 111 -0.39 12.62 -0.73
C ALA A 111 -1.18 13.25 0.44
N ARG A 112 -2.46 12.88 0.60
CA ARG A 112 -3.28 13.29 1.76
C ARG A 112 -2.83 12.57 3.03
N ASP A 113 -2.60 11.25 2.96
CA ASP A 113 -2.24 10.43 4.11
C ASP A 113 -0.87 10.80 4.68
N ILE A 114 0.10 11.12 3.83
CA ILE A 114 1.40 11.66 4.28
C ILE A 114 1.33 13.12 4.72
N GLY A 115 0.14 13.74 4.68
CA GLY A 115 -0.11 15.13 5.03
C GLY A 115 0.55 16.14 4.10
N ALA A 116 0.95 15.74 2.88
CA ALA A 116 1.59 16.65 1.92
C ALA A 116 0.60 17.64 1.31
N ILE A 117 -0.66 17.24 1.19
CA ILE A 117 -1.75 18.10 0.71
C ILE A 117 -2.94 18.07 1.67
N GLU A 118 -3.72 19.14 1.69
CA GLU A 118 -4.94 19.25 2.48
C GLU A 118 -6.06 19.93 1.70
N ARG A 119 -7.32 19.65 2.09
CA ARG A 119 -8.49 20.29 1.48
C ARG A 119 -8.68 21.70 2.05
N ALA A 120 -8.55 22.70 1.19
CA ALA A 120 -8.81 24.09 1.52
C ALA A 120 -9.59 24.79 0.39
N GLY A 121 -10.74 25.39 0.72
CA GLY A 121 -11.53 26.16 -0.25
C GLY A 121 -11.98 25.36 -1.49
N GLY A 122 -12.33 24.08 -1.31
CA GLY A 122 -12.76 23.19 -2.41
C GLY A 122 -11.64 22.69 -3.32
N ARG A 123 -10.37 22.93 -2.97
CA ARG A 123 -9.20 22.43 -3.70
C ARG A 123 -8.25 21.74 -2.74
N ASP A 124 -7.46 20.81 -3.24
CA ASP A 124 -6.35 20.28 -2.46
C ASP A 124 -5.09 21.12 -2.69
N THR A 125 -4.53 21.64 -1.60
CA THR A 125 -3.41 22.59 -1.60
C THR A 125 -2.24 22.02 -0.80
N ILE A 126 -1.02 22.43 -1.15
CA ILE A 126 0.18 21.94 -0.46
C ILE A 126 0.27 22.46 0.99
N THR A 127 0.58 21.57 1.92
CA THR A 127 0.82 21.90 3.33
C THR A 127 2.26 22.38 3.54
N TRP A 128 2.60 22.77 4.77
CA TRP A 128 3.99 22.95 5.15
C TRP A 128 4.79 21.64 5.08
N ALA A 129 4.20 20.52 5.52
CA ALA A 129 4.84 19.20 5.45
C ALA A 129 5.12 18.81 3.99
N GLY A 130 4.17 19.06 3.07
CA GLY A 130 4.37 18.83 1.64
C GLY A 130 5.56 19.60 1.07
N ARG A 131 5.73 20.87 1.45
CA ARG A 131 6.89 21.69 1.03
C ARG A 131 8.21 21.11 1.54
N VAL A 132 8.24 20.61 2.77
CA VAL A 132 9.43 19.96 3.34
C VAL A 132 9.75 18.67 2.60
N LEU A 133 8.73 17.84 2.31
CA LEU A 133 8.90 16.58 1.61
C LEU A 133 9.41 16.77 0.16
N LEU A 134 8.94 17.80 -0.56
CA LEU A 134 9.46 18.14 -1.89
C LEU A 134 10.96 18.48 -1.87
N GLY A 135 11.49 18.98 -0.75
CA GLY A 135 12.90 19.32 -0.60
C GLY A 135 13.82 18.12 -0.36
N ASP A 136 13.27 16.94 -0.03
CA ASP A 136 14.04 15.76 0.35
C ASP A 136 13.40 14.48 -0.22
N PRO A 137 13.87 13.99 -1.39
CA PRO A 137 13.31 12.81 -2.04
C PRO A 137 13.44 11.53 -1.22
N LEU A 138 14.52 11.38 -0.44
CA LEU A 138 14.69 10.20 0.40
C LEU A 138 13.64 10.21 1.52
N ARG A 139 13.38 11.39 2.11
CA ARG A 139 12.33 11.54 3.11
C ARG A 139 10.95 11.35 2.52
N LEU A 140 10.67 11.91 1.34
CA LEU A 140 9.41 11.68 0.62
C LEU A 140 9.18 10.18 0.39
N TRP A 141 10.19 9.49 -0.14
CA TRP A 141 10.11 8.05 -0.38
C TRP A 141 9.90 7.25 0.90
N ARG A 142 10.65 7.52 1.98
CA ARG A 142 10.46 6.82 3.26
C ARG A 142 9.06 7.01 3.79
N VAL A 143 8.56 8.25 3.83
CA VAL A 143 7.20 8.51 4.34
C VAL A 143 6.16 7.81 3.46
N ALA A 144 6.29 7.90 2.13
CA ALA A 144 5.41 7.22 1.18
C ALA A 144 5.44 5.69 1.36
N ALA A 145 6.62 5.09 1.47
CA ALA A 145 6.80 3.65 1.61
C ALA A 145 6.22 3.10 2.90
N ARG A 146 6.30 3.85 4.00
CA ARG A 146 5.80 3.44 5.32
C ARG A 146 4.29 3.61 5.47
N THR A 147 3.66 4.47 4.67
CA THR A 147 2.25 4.84 4.84
C THR A 147 1.28 3.66 4.73
N PRO A 148 1.39 2.76 3.72
CA PRO A 148 0.42 1.68 3.52
C PRO A 148 0.23 0.75 4.72
N THR A 149 1.24 0.61 5.58
CA THR A 149 1.21 -0.26 6.76
C THR A 149 1.13 0.51 8.08
N SER A 150 1.23 1.84 8.05
CA SER A 150 1.40 2.67 9.26
C SER A 150 0.14 2.85 10.12
N THR A 151 -1.05 2.68 9.55
CA THR A 151 -2.32 3.01 10.25
C THR A 151 -2.98 1.82 10.95
N GLY A 152 -2.37 0.63 10.88
CA GLY A 152 -2.97 -0.60 11.41
C GLY A 152 -4.29 -0.99 10.72
N GLY A 153 -4.97 -2.02 11.26
CA GLY A 153 -6.25 -2.50 10.74
C GLY A 153 -6.16 -3.31 9.44
N PHE A 154 -7.32 -3.58 8.83
CA PHE A 154 -7.48 -4.52 7.72
C PHE A 154 -6.63 -4.16 6.50
N PHE A 155 -6.67 -2.89 6.08
CA PHE A 155 -5.92 -2.44 4.91
C PHE A 155 -4.40 -2.51 5.12
N ALA A 156 -3.91 -2.16 6.31
CA ALA A 156 -2.49 -2.25 6.64
C ALA A 156 -1.99 -3.70 6.66
N ALA A 157 -2.75 -4.61 7.29
CA ALA A 157 -2.45 -6.05 7.26
C ALA A 157 -2.45 -6.59 5.83
N GLN A 158 -3.39 -6.13 5.00
CA GLN A 158 -3.44 -6.51 3.62
C GLN A 158 -2.22 -6.04 2.82
N CYS A 159 -1.84 -4.77 2.93
CA CYS A 159 -0.65 -4.25 2.27
C CYS A 159 0.62 -4.98 2.74
N GLU A 160 0.74 -5.26 4.05
CA GLU A 160 1.83 -6.04 4.62
C GLU A 160 1.97 -7.41 3.93
N LEU A 161 0.88 -8.17 3.89
CA LEU A 161 0.91 -9.53 3.32
C LEU A 161 1.09 -9.54 1.81
N VAL A 162 0.53 -8.56 1.09
CA VAL A 162 0.80 -8.38 -0.34
C VAL A 162 2.28 -8.09 -0.58
N PHE A 163 2.90 -7.18 0.19
CA PHE A 163 4.33 -6.90 0.07
C PHE A 163 5.20 -8.10 0.43
N ALA A 164 4.85 -8.84 1.47
CA ALA A 164 5.56 -10.05 1.86
C ALA A 164 5.51 -11.12 0.75
N SER A 165 4.35 -11.32 0.13
CA SER A 165 4.19 -12.27 -0.98
C SER A 165 4.94 -11.83 -2.24
N LEU A 166 4.89 -10.53 -2.59
CA LEU A 166 5.62 -9.99 -3.73
C LEU A 166 7.14 -10.11 -3.57
N LEU A 167 7.67 -9.90 -2.37
CA LEU A 167 9.10 -10.05 -2.07
C LEU A 167 9.58 -11.50 -2.23
N GLN A 168 8.72 -12.46 -1.90
CA GLN A 168 8.95 -13.90 -2.05
C GLN A 168 8.64 -14.44 -3.45
N GLN A 169 8.12 -13.60 -4.35
CA GLN A 169 7.69 -14.00 -5.69
C GLN A 169 6.62 -15.12 -5.66
N VAL A 170 5.79 -15.14 -4.61
CA VAL A 170 4.66 -16.07 -4.53
C VAL A 170 3.64 -15.65 -5.58
N ASP A 171 3.20 -16.60 -6.41
CA ASP A 171 2.16 -16.35 -7.41
C ASP A 171 0.86 -15.95 -6.68
N LEU A 172 0.29 -14.79 -7.01
CA LEU A 172 -0.94 -14.31 -6.36
C LEU A 172 -2.26 -14.71 -7.04
N ASP A 173 -2.26 -15.31 -8.25
CA ASP A 173 -3.49 -15.64 -9.01
C ASP A 173 -3.61 -17.12 -9.38
N GLU A 174 -2.67 -18.00 -9.01
CA GLU A 174 -3.08 -19.40 -8.88
C GLU A 174 -4.15 -19.43 -7.79
N ASP A 175 -5.35 -19.96 -8.11
CA ASP A 175 -6.51 -20.00 -7.21
C ASP A 175 -6.07 -20.35 -5.78
N GLU A 176 -5.16 -21.31 -5.63
CA GLU A 176 -4.66 -21.72 -4.33
C GLU A 176 -3.76 -20.71 -3.61
N ALA A 177 -2.91 -19.96 -4.30
CA ALA A 177 -2.02 -18.98 -3.69
C ALA A 177 -2.69 -17.60 -3.48
N GLY A 178 -3.62 -17.22 -4.36
CA GLY A 178 -4.57 -16.14 -4.13
C GLY A 178 -5.50 -16.45 -2.95
N ASN A 179 -5.98 -17.69 -2.83
CA ASN A 179 -6.74 -18.15 -1.66
C ASN A 179 -5.88 -18.18 -0.39
N ARG A 180 -4.60 -18.57 -0.45
CA ARG A 180 -3.69 -18.51 0.71
C ARG A 180 -3.41 -17.08 1.15
N LEU A 181 -3.20 -16.14 0.22
CA LEU A 181 -3.05 -14.72 0.56
C LEU A 181 -4.37 -14.15 1.10
N GLY A 182 -5.50 -14.47 0.48
CA GLY A 182 -6.83 -14.07 0.96
C GLY A 182 -7.08 -14.59 2.37
N ARG A 183 -6.78 -15.86 2.63
CA ARG A 183 -6.82 -16.47 3.97
C ARG A 183 -5.88 -15.76 4.93
N ALA A 184 -4.65 -15.49 4.54
CA ALA A 184 -3.68 -14.79 5.38
C ALA A 184 -4.16 -13.39 5.75
N VAL A 185 -4.77 -12.66 4.79
CA VAL A 185 -5.36 -11.34 5.02
C VAL A 185 -6.54 -11.44 5.96
N ILE A 186 -7.40 -12.44 5.82
CA ILE A 186 -8.56 -12.67 6.71
C ILE A 186 -8.11 -13.02 8.12
N GLU A 187 -7.19 -13.97 8.25
CA GLU A 187 -6.54 -14.34 9.52
C GLU A 187 -5.94 -13.08 10.16
N ALA A 188 -5.10 -12.36 9.41
CA ALA A 188 -4.37 -11.20 9.88
C ALA A 188 -5.25 -9.99 10.22
N ALA A 189 -6.38 -9.80 9.54
CA ALA A 189 -7.18 -8.59 9.69
C ALA A 189 -8.39 -8.72 10.61
N GLY A 190 -8.86 -9.94 10.88
CA GLY A 190 -10.14 -10.17 11.54
C GLY A 190 -10.12 -11.07 12.78
N GLY A 191 -8.98 -11.69 13.11
CA GLY A 191 -8.89 -12.63 14.23
C GLY A 191 -9.76 -13.90 14.02
N GLU A 192 -9.96 -14.68 15.07
CA GLU A 192 -10.71 -15.95 15.01
C GLU A 192 -12.15 -15.79 14.49
N ASP A 193 -12.80 -14.65 14.75
CA ASP A 193 -14.19 -14.37 14.33
C ASP A 193 -14.37 -14.27 12.80
N TYR A 194 -13.28 -14.02 12.06
CA TYR A 194 -13.28 -14.01 10.59
C TYR A 194 -12.93 -15.37 9.98
N LEU A 195 -12.42 -16.33 10.77
CA LEU A 195 -12.15 -17.69 10.30
C LEU A 195 -13.43 -18.46 9.97
N ASP A 196 -14.56 -18.15 10.61
CA ASP A 196 -15.87 -18.70 10.25
C ASP A 196 -16.31 -18.29 8.83
N ARG A 197 -15.65 -17.27 8.27
CA ARG A 197 -15.83 -16.76 6.91
C ARG A 197 -14.75 -17.27 5.95
N VAL A 198 -14.08 -18.38 6.24
CA VAL A 198 -13.33 -19.17 5.23
C VAL A 198 -13.82 -20.62 5.26
N ASP A 199 -13.75 -21.33 4.14
CA ASP A 199 -14.01 -22.77 4.11
C ASP A 199 -12.79 -23.60 4.51
N GLU A 200 -12.96 -24.92 4.57
CA GLU A 200 -11.89 -25.87 4.93
C GLU A 200 -10.68 -25.85 3.99
N THR A 201 -10.84 -25.29 2.79
CA THR A 201 -9.77 -25.10 1.80
C THR A 201 -9.10 -23.73 1.89
N GLY A 202 -9.59 -22.86 2.77
CA GLY A 202 -9.09 -21.49 2.96
C GLY A 202 -9.70 -20.47 2.01
N VAL A 203 -10.76 -20.83 1.28
CA VAL A 203 -11.45 -19.89 0.39
C VAL A 203 -12.33 -18.97 1.24
N PRO A 204 -12.25 -17.63 1.05
CA PRO A 204 -13.16 -16.70 1.72
C PRO A 204 -14.63 -17.01 1.41
N ARG A 205 -15.43 -17.24 2.45
CA ARG A 205 -16.89 -17.36 2.42
C ARG A 205 -17.52 -15.97 2.56
N GLY A 206 -18.41 -15.66 1.64
CA GLY A 206 -19.16 -14.41 1.64
C GLY A 206 -18.59 -13.41 0.65
N GLU A 207 -19.44 -12.97 -0.27
CA GLU A 207 -19.11 -12.08 -1.37
C GLU A 207 -18.40 -10.79 -0.91
N ALA A 208 -18.81 -10.22 0.22
CA ALA A 208 -18.20 -9.01 0.77
C ALA A 208 -16.72 -9.18 1.17
N VAL A 209 -16.32 -10.37 1.66
CA VAL A 209 -14.93 -10.62 2.08
C VAL A 209 -14.03 -10.79 0.85
N VAL A 210 -14.50 -11.54 -0.15
CA VAL A 210 -13.82 -11.69 -1.45
C VAL A 210 -13.62 -10.31 -2.10
N GLN A 211 -14.66 -9.48 -2.09
CA GLN A 211 -14.60 -8.12 -2.62
C GLN A 211 -13.58 -7.25 -1.88
N LEU A 212 -13.55 -7.24 -0.53
CA LEU A 212 -12.57 -6.46 0.24
C LEU A 212 -11.13 -6.86 -0.06
N VAL A 213 -10.84 -8.17 -0.10
CA VAL A 213 -9.51 -8.68 -0.46
C VAL A 213 -9.15 -8.26 -1.89
N THR A 214 -10.07 -8.40 -2.83
CA THR A 214 -9.83 -7.99 -4.23
C THR A 214 -9.54 -6.50 -4.34
N ILE A 215 -10.32 -5.65 -3.64
CA ILE A 215 -10.15 -4.20 -3.63
C ILE A 215 -8.77 -3.81 -3.09
N GLY A 216 -8.36 -4.33 -1.93
CA GLY A 216 -7.06 -3.93 -1.37
C GLY A 216 -5.86 -4.44 -2.17
N MET A 217 -5.97 -5.60 -2.85
CA MET A 217 -4.94 -6.07 -3.79
C MET A 217 -4.83 -5.13 -4.98
N GLN A 218 -5.98 -4.74 -5.54
CA GLN A 218 -6.04 -3.78 -6.64
C GLN A 218 -5.45 -2.43 -6.22
N MET A 219 -5.81 -1.90 -5.05
CA MET A 219 -5.25 -0.64 -4.54
C MET A 219 -3.74 -0.71 -4.35
N THR A 220 -3.23 -1.80 -3.78
CA THR A 220 -1.78 -2.00 -3.58
C THR A 220 -1.04 -2.08 -4.92
N ARG A 221 -1.61 -2.78 -5.90
CA ARG A 221 -1.06 -2.85 -7.26
C ARG A 221 -1.10 -1.51 -7.97
N THR A 222 -2.21 -0.79 -7.90
CA THR A 222 -2.35 0.55 -8.48
C THR A 222 -1.35 1.52 -7.86
N LEU A 223 -1.18 1.50 -6.53
CA LEU A 223 -0.15 2.30 -5.87
C LEU A 223 1.26 1.90 -6.30
N GLY A 224 1.55 0.60 -6.41
CA GLY A 224 2.84 0.10 -6.88
C GLY A 224 3.15 0.53 -8.32
N THR A 225 2.15 0.52 -9.21
CA THR A 225 2.29 1.05 -10.58
C THR A 225 2.55 2.55 -10.55
N ALA A 226 1.81 3.29 -9.72
CA ALA A 226 1.93 4.74 -9.61
C ALA A 226 3.32 5.17 -9.08
N LEU A 227 3.92 4.37 -8.21
CA LEU A 227 5.27 4.57 -7.65
C LEU A 227 6.36 3.80 -8.42
N ARG A 228 6.04 3.25 -9.59
CA ARG A 228 6.97 2.52 -10.47
C ARG A 228 7.76 1.42 -9.74
N MET A 229 7.08 0.66 -8.87
CA MET A 229 7.67 -0.42 -8.08
C MET A 229 7.95 -1.69 -8.89
N PHE A 230 7.43 -1.77 -10.10
CA PHE A 230 7.39 -2.98 -10.91
C PHE A 230 8.39 -2.94 -12.06
N ASP A 231 8.94 -4.10 -12.44
CA ASP A 231 9.77 -4.24 -13.63
C ASP A 231 8.88 -4.35 -14.89
N GLU A 232 8.99 -3.36 -15.76
CA GLU A 232 8.25 -3.28 -17.01
C GLU A 232 8.77 -4.26 -18.08
N ALA A 233 10.00 -4.78 -17.94
CA ALA A 233 10.61 -5.71 -18.90
C ALA A 233 9.99 -7.11 -18.86
N HIS A 234 9.34 -7.48 -17.75
CA HIS A 234 8.68 -8.77 -17.55
C HIS A 234 7.18 -8.73 -17.89
N ARG A 235 6.84 -8.00 -18.96
CA ARG A 235 5.46 -7.84 -19.46
C ARG A 235 5.10 -8.73 -20.68
N PRO A 236 5.37 -10.05 -20.71
CA PRO A 236 4.44 -10.95 -21.41
C PRO A 236 3.05 -10.69 -20.83
N ALA A 237 2.01 -10.68 -21.66
CA ALA A 237 0.62 -10.50 -21.22
C ALA A 237 0.17 -11.54 -20.15
N GLU A 238 0.99 -12.57 -19.92
CA GLU A 238 0.77 -13.71 -19.03
C GLU A 238 1.73 -13.75 -17.82
N ALA A 239 2.81 -12.95 -17.77
CA ALA A 239 3.72 -12.92 -16.62
C ALA A 239 3.52 -11.64 -15.79
N ARG A 240 3.41 -11.84 -14.47
CA ARG A 240 3.14 -10.78 -13.50
C ARG A 240 4.37 -9.89 -13.31
N PRO A 241 4.20 -8.58 -13.15
CA PRO A 241 5.33 -7.70 -12.91
C PRO A 241 5.99 -8.01 -11.56
N TRP A 242 7.27 -8.37 -11.57
CA TRP A 242 8.08 -8.49 -10.36
C TRP A 242 8.44 -7.11 -9.79
N LEU A 243 8.72 -7.04 -8.48
CA LEU A 243 9.27 -5.83 -7.86
C LEU A 243 10.66 -5.56 -8.45
N ASN A 244 10.87 -4.34 -8.97
CA ASN A 244 12.21 -3.83 -9.26
C ASN A 244 12.93 -3.45 -7.95
N ASP A 245 14.18 -2.99 -8.03
CA ASP A 245 14.98 -2.65 -6.84
C ASP A 245 14.29 -1.63 -5.90
N VAL A 246 13.62 -0.62 -6.47
CA VAL A 246 12.88 0.37 -5.67
C VAL A 246 11.61 -0.24 -5.08
N GLY A 247 10.93 -1.11 -5.83
CA GLY A 247 9.79 -1.86 -5.35
C GLY A 247 10.14 -2.75 -4.16
N ARG A 248 11.25 -3.49 -4.25
CA ARG A 248 11.76 -4.31 -3.15
C ARG A 248 12.10 -3.44 -1.94
N ALA A 249 12.85 -2.36 -2.14
CA ALA A 249 13.18 -1.41 -1.07
C ALA A 249 11.93 -0.83 -0.39
N THR A 250 10.91 -0.48 -1.17
CA THR A 250 9.64 0.09 -0.68
C THR A 250 8.86 -0.93 0.13
N ALA A 251 8.75 -2.17 -0.35
CA ALA A 251 8.12 -3.27 0.37
C ALA A 251 8.83 -3.55 1.70
N ILE A 252 10.16 -3.60 1.71
CA ILE A 252 10.95 -3.80 2.92
C ILE A 252 10.75 -2.65 3.92
N GLU A 253 10.81 -1.40 3.47
CA GLU A 253 10.61 -0.22 4.33
C GLU A 253 9.19 -0.19 4.92
N SER A 254 8.20 -0.60 4.14
CA SER A 254 6.81 -0.75 4.58
C SER A 254 6.66 -1.83 5.66
N LEU A 255 7.28 -3.00 5.47
CA LEU A 255 7.25 -4.09 6.45
C LEU A 255 8.00 -3.72 7.75
N ARG A 256 9.13 -3.01 7.64
CA ARG A 256 9.83 -2.45 8.82
C ARG A 256 8.96 -1.48 9.58
N ALA A 257 8.21 -0.62 8.90
CA ALA A 257 7.29 0.30 9.55
C ALA A 257 6.22 -0.43 10.34
N SER A 258 5.67 -1.51 9.78
CA SER A 258 4.70 -2.37 10.47
C SER A 258 5.31 -3.02 11.72
N LEU A 259 6.52 -3.57 11.60
CA LEU A 259 7.26 -4.15 12.71
C LEU A 259 7.54 -3.12 13.82
N GLU A 260 7.95 -1.90 13.46
CA GLU A 260 8.22 -0.81 14.40
C GLU A 260 6.95 -0.27 15.08
N ALA A 261 5.81 -0.31 14.39
CA ALA A 261 4.53 0.13 14.95
C ALA A 261 4.10 -0.76 16.13
N GLY A 262 4.55 -2.02 16.18
CA GLY A 262 4.44 -2.91 17.35
C GLY A 262 3.03 -3.28 17.81
N GLU A 263 2.00 -2.64 17.25
CA GLU A 263 0.61 -2.76 17.64
C GLU A 263 -0.21 -3.18 16.43
N PHE A 264 -0.46 -4.48 16.30
CA PHE A 264 -1.67 -4.90 15.61
C PHE A 264 -2.83 -4.72 16.59
N VAL A 265 -3.41 -3.52 16.62
CA VAL A 265 -4.67 -3.30 17.33
C VAL A 265 -5.80 -3.64 16.34
N PRO A 266 -6.57 -4.72 16.55
CA PRO A 266 -7.78 -4.96 15.80
C PRO A 266 -8.87 -4.00 16.30
N THR A 267 -8.68 -2.69 16.11
CA THR A 267 -9.76 -1.74 16.30
C THR A 267 -10.69 -1.87 15.11
N LEU A 268 -11.72 -2.68 15.30
CA LEU A 268 -12.97 -2.60 14.56
C LEU A 268 -13.52 -1.17 14.68
N GLY A 269 -13.19 -0.31 13.74
CA GLY A 269 -14.13 0.73 13.33
C GLY A 269 -15.28 0.05 12.60
N PRO A 270 -16.55 0.45 12.80
CA PRO A 270 -17.64 -0.07 12.00
C PRO A 270 -17.32 0.12 10.51
N PRO A 271 -17.79 -0.77 9.62
CA PRO A 271 -17.60 -0.61 8.19
C PRO A 271 -18.00 0.82 7.81
N LEU A 272 -17.20 1.47 6.96
CA LEU A 272 -17.50 2.77 6.39
C LEU A 272 -18.76 2.65 5.50
N GLU A 273 -19.92 2.54 6.13
CA GLU A 273 -21.22 2.76 5.49
C GLU A 273 -21.26 4.23 5.08
N GLY A 274 -21.05 4.48 3.79
CA GLY A 274 -21.24 5.79 3.18
C GLY A 274 -20.05 6.39 2.43
N ALA A 275 -18.90 5.71 2.33
CA ALA A 275 -17.78 6.22 1.54
C ALA A 275 -17.85 5.88 0.03
N TRP A 276 -18.79 5.02 -0.38
CA TRP A 276 -18.86 4.49 -1.75
C TRP A 276 -20.30 4.27 -2.22
N ASN A 277 -21.09 5.35 -2.25
CA ASN A 277 -22.28 5.44 -3.10
C ASN A 277 -22.02 6.46 -4.21
#